data_AF-A0A9E1NCA8-F1
#
_entry.id   AF-A0A9E1NCA8-F1
#
_cell.length_a   1.000
_cell.length_b   1.000
_cell.length_c   1.000
_cell.angle_alpha   90.00
_cell.angle_beta   90.00
_cell.angle_gamma   90.00
#
_symmetry.space_group_name_H-M   'P 1'
#
loop_
_entity.id
_entity.type
_entity.pdbx_description
1 polymer ?
#
loop_
_entity_poly.entity_id
_entity_poly.type
_entity_poly.pdbx_seq_one_letter_code
_entity_poly.pdbx_strand_id
1 'polypeptide(L)'
;QCRDNDETIIKLLKEINHIQTQNCVLAERNVLKVLEGDCETAVGVFADIVKDNVNLEAELFSLDGKERFYLKSSKEISKAKELGTEVGNKLKRDSNNCYKK
;
A
#
# COMPACT_ATOMS: atom_id res chain seq x y z
N GLN A 1 13.57 10.73 -2.72
CA GLN A 1 14.45 10.07 -1.73
C GLN A 1 15.59 11.03 -1.40
N CYS A 2 15.93 11.21 -0.12
CA CYS A 2 17.07 12.00 0.34
C CYS A 2 17.69 11.33 1.58
N ARG A 3 18.81 11.85 2.07
CA ARG A 3 19.35 11.47 3.39
C ARG A 3 18.38 11.92 4.48
N ASP A 4 18.22 11.12 5.52
CA ASP A 4 17.33 11.37 6.65
C ASP A 4 17.82 12.48 7.59
N ASN A 5 19.13 12.73 7.60
CA ASN A 5 19.76 13.80 8.39
C ASN A 5 19.99 15.12 7.63
N ASP A 6 19.52 15.24 6.39
CA ASP A 6 19.69 16.43 5.56
C ASP A 6 18.44 17.34 5.64
N GLU A 7 18.32 18.06 6.76
CA GLU A 7 17.16 18.91 7.07
C GLU A 7 16.87 19.98 6.01
N THR A 8 17.93 20.51 5.37
CA THR A 8 17.81 21.48 4.29
C THR A 8 17.06 20.90 3.10
N ILE A 9 17.48 19.70 2.65
CA ILE A 9 16.83 19.01 1.53
C ILE A 9 15.43 18.53 1.93
N ILE A 10 15.25 18.02 3.15
CA ILE A 10 13.93 17.58 3.64
C ILE A 10 12.92 18.73 3.61
N LYS A 11 13.30 19.93 4.06
CA LYS A 11 12.42 21.09 4.04
C LYS A 11 12.01 21.48 2.62
N LEU A 12 12.97 21.51 1.68
CA LEU A 12 12.69 21.79 0.27
C LEU A 12 11.74 20.75 -0.35
N LEU A 13 11.95 19.46 -0.07
CA LEU A 13 11.10 18.39 -0.60
C LEU A 13 9.68 18.42 -0.03
N LYS A 14 9.49 18.88 1.22
CA LYS A 14 8.17 19.04 1.82
C LYS A 14 7.29 20.06 1.06
N GLU A 15 7.89 21.08 0.46
CA GLU A 15 7.16 22.13 -0.28
C GLU A 15 6.53 21.61 -1.58
N ILE A 16 7.16 20.61 -2.22
CA ILE A 16 6.66 20.00 -3.46
C ILE A 16 5.80 18.75 -3.22
N ASN A 17 5.61 18.35 -1.96
CA ASN A 17 4.91 17.11 -1.63
C ASN A 17 3.39 17.29 -1.70
N HIS A 18 2.73 16.44 -2.49
CA HIS A 18 1.29 16.42 -2.60
C HIS A 18 0.67 15.50 -1.54
N ILE A 19 0.03 16.08 -0.52
CA ILE A 19 -0.47 15.36 0.67
C ILE A 19 -1.49 14.26 0.31
N GLN A 20 -2.38 14.51 -0.64
CA GLN A 20 -3.38 13.50 -1.04
C GLN A 20 -2.69 12.28 -1.65
N THR A 21 -1.79 12.48 -2.60
CA THR A 21 -1.01 11.39 -3.21
C THR A 21 -0.14 10.67 -2.18
N GLN A 22 0.47 11.41 -1.24
CA GLN A 22 1.24 10.80 -0.15
C GLN A 22 0.39 9.82 0.65
N ASN A 23 -0.87 10.17 0.98
CA ASN A 23 -1.75 9.29 1.75
C ASN A 23 -2.18 8.05 0.96
N CYS A 24 -2.52 8.20 -0.33
CA CYS A 24 -2.79 7.05 -1.22
C CYS A 24 -1.60 6.09 -1.25
N VAL A 25 -0.42 6.62 -1.58
CA VAL A 25 0.82 5.84 -1.69
C VAL A 25 1.22 5.24 -0.34
N LEU A 26 0.93 5.91 0.78
CA LEU A 26 1.16 5.35 2.10
C LEU A 26 0.30 4.10 2.33
N ALA A 27 -0.98 4.12 1.98
CA ALA A 27 -1.85 2.95 2.08
C ALA A 27 -1.33 1.79 1.19
N GLU A 28 -1.06 2.08 -0.09
CA GLU A 28 -0.56 1.10 -1.07
C GLU A 28 0.75 0.45 -0.62
N ARG A 29 1.74 1.26 -0.23
CA ARG A 29 3.05 0.77 0.20
C ARG A 29 2.99 -0.05 1.49
N ASN A 30 2.02 0.21 2.37
CA ASN A 30 1.87 -0.61 3.58
C ASN A 30 1.29 -2.00 3.26
N VAL A 31 0.44 -2.14 2.24
CA VAL A 31 0.03 -3.47 1.74
C VAL A 31 1.25 -4.26 1.29
N LEU A 32 2.07 -3.67 0.40
CA LEU A 32 3.30 -4.31 -0.10
C LEU A 32 4.26 -4.65 1.03
N LYS A 33 4.43 -3.75 2.01
CA LYS A 33 5.30 -3.98 3.17
C LYS A 33 4.87 -5.19 3.99
N VAL A 34 3.57 -5.37 4.24
CA VAL A 34 3.04 -6.51 5.02
C VAL A 34 3.17 -7.83 4.26
N LEU A 35 2.92 -7.79 2.95
CA LEU A 35 3.12 -8.93 2.06
C LEU A 35 4.61 -9.26 1.87
N GLU A 36 5.51 -8.34 2.23
CA GLU A 36 6.94 -8.37 1.86
C GLU A 36 7.08 -8.54 0.33
N GLY A 37 6.22 -7.85 -0.42
CA GLY A 37 6.19 -7.90 -1.88
C GLY A 37 7.28 -7.02 -2.50
N ASP A 38 7.78 -7.47 -3.63
CA ASP A 38 8.80 -6.81 -4.45
C ASP A 38 8.35 -6.72 -5.91
N CYS A 39 9.27 -6.41 -6.83
CA CYS A 39 8.95 -6.28 -8.25
C CYS A 39 8.58 -7.59 -8.95
N GLU A 40 8.83 -8.76 -8.33
CA GLU A 40 8.49 -10.07 -8.89
C GLU A 40 7.18 -10.62 -8.30
N THR A 41 6.68 -10.00 -7.23
CA THR A 41 5.43 -10.41 -6.59
C THR A 41 4.24 -10.01 -7.47
N ALA A 42 3.38 -10.97 -7.81
CA ALA A 42 2.16 -10.73 -8.58
C ALA A 42 1.07 -10.08 -7.70
N VAL A 43 1.25 -8.78 -7.42
CA VAL A 43 0.38 -7.97 -6.57
C VAL A 43 0.06 -6.64 -7.25
N GLY A 44 -1.20 -6.23 -7.18
CA GLY A 44 -1.68 -4.91 -7.58
C GLY A 44 -2.29 -4.20 -6.39
N VAL A 45 -1.96 -2.93 -6.17
CA VAL A 45 -2.57 -2.12 -5.10
C VAL A 45 -2.81 -0.71 -5.64
N PHE A 46 -4.03 -0.21 -5.44
CA PHE A 46 -4.46 1.10 -5.92
C PHE A 46 -5.30 1.81 -4.86
N ALA A 47 -4.98 3.08 -4.61
CA ALA A 47 -5.72 3.92 -3.68
C ALA A 47 -6.17 5.24 -4.32
N ASP A 48 -7.42 5.61 -4.04
CA ASP A 48 -8.00 6.90 -4.38
C ASP A 48 -8.59 7.57 -3.14
N ILE A 49 -8.73 8.90 -3.17
CA ILE A 49 -9.37 9.66 -2.12
C ILE A 49 -10.69 10.20 -2.64
N VAL A 50 -11.77 9.85 -1.93
CA VAL A 50 -13.11 10.40 -2.18
C VAL A 50 -13.59 11.06 -0.89
N LYS A 51 -13.76 12.39 -0.96
CA LYS A 51 -14.01 13.24 0.22
C LYS A 51 -12.87 13.08 1.24
N ASP A 52 -13.17 12.56 2.44
CA ASP A 52 -12.22 12.41 3.54
C ASP A 52 -11.79 10.96 3.77
N ASN A 53 -12.09 10.06 2.83
CA ASN A 53 -11.72 8.64 2.91
C ASN A 53 -10.73 8.24 1.82
N VAL A 54 -9.78 7.40 2.20
CA VAL A 54 -8.94 6.62 1.28
C VAL A 54 -9.69 5.33 0.99
N ASN A 55 -10.00 5.11 -0.28
CA ASN A 55 -10.42 3.81 -0.79
C ASN A 55 -9.17 3.06 -1.23
N LEU A 56 -9.09 1.78 -0.91
CA LEU A 56 -7.96 0.93 -1.24
C LEU A 56 -8.46 -0.37 -1.86
N GLU A 57 -7.97 -0.66 -3.05
CA GLU A 57 -8.18 -1.92 -3.76
C GLU A 57 -6.85 -2.66 -3.87
N ALA A 58 -6.87 -3.96 -3.61
CA ALA A 58 -5.68 -4.79 -3.68
C ALA A 58 -6.00 -6.16 -4.27
N GLU A 59 -5.09 -6.64 -5.11
CA GLU A 59 -5.11 -7.95 -5.75
C GLU A 59 -3.79 -8.66 -5.54
N LEU A 60 -3.86 -9.97 -5.30
CA LEU A 60 -2.71 -10.83 -5.12
C LEU A 60 -2.98 -12.16 -5.81
N PHE A 61 -1.97 -12.74 -6.46
CA PHE A 61 -2.10 -13.99 -7.18
C PHE A 61 -1.17 -15.07 -6.62
N SER A 62 -1.57 -16.34 -6.70
CA SER A 62 -0.65 -17.45 -6.44
C SER A 62 0.49 -17.47 -7.45
N LEU A 63 1.61 -18.12 -7.12
CA LEU A 63 2.76 -18.24 -8.03
C LEU A 63 2.43 -18.86 -9.39
N ASP A 64 1.45 -19.77 -9.43
CA ASP A 64 0.98 -20.41 -10.66
C ASP A 64 -0.19 -19.67 -11.34
N GLY A 65 -0.61 -18.53 -10.77
CA GLY A 65 -1.69 -17.70 -11.27
C GLY A 65 -3.10 -18.31 -11.20
N LYS A 66 -3.26 -19.47 -10.54
CA LYS A 66 -4.57 -20.15 -10.44
C LYS A 66 -5.49 -19.54 -9.40
N GLU A 67 -4.94 -18.92 -8.37
CA GLU A 67 -5.70 -18.27 -7.31
C GLU A 67 -5.54 -16.76 -7.39
N ARG A 68 -6.67 -16.04 -7.20
CA ARG A 68 -6.72 -14.59 -7.08
C ARG A 68 -7.37 -14.23 -5.76
N PHE A 69 -6.70 -13.37 -5.00
CA PHE A 69 -7.17 -12.79 -3.75
C PHE A 69 -7.42 -11.30 -3.99
N TYR A 70 -8.67 -10.87 -3.85
CA TYR A 70 -9.07 -9.47 -4.07
C TYR A 70 -9.72 -8.90 -2.82
N LEU A 71 -9.34 -7.67 -2.47
CA LEU A 71 -9.96 -6.92 -1.39
C LEU A 71 -10.17 -5.46 -1.79
N LYS A 72 -11.31 -4.92 -1.33
CA LYS A 72 -11.61 -3.50 -1.33
C LYS A 72 -11.98 -3.07 0.08
N SER A 73 -11.40 -1.96 0.54
CA SER A 73 -11.66 -1.40 1.87
C SER A 73 -11.53 0.12 1.83
N SER A 74 -12.08 0.80 2.83
CA SER A 74 -12.04 2.26 2.92
C SER A 74 -11.96 2.70 4.37
N LYS A 75 -11.19 3.77 4.63
CA LYS A 75 -11.07 4.42 5.94
C LYS A 75 -10.79 5.91 5.76
N GLU A 76 -10.96 6.66 6.84
CA GLU A 76 -10.55 8.06 6.91
C GLU A 76 -9.08 8.24 6.49
N ILE A 77 -8.77 9.36 5.83
CA ILE A 77 -7.41 9.70 5.36
C ILE A 77 -6.36 9.59 6.48
N SER A 78 -6.72 9.97 7.71
CA SER A 78 -5.85 9.87 8.89
C SER A 78 -5.39 8.44 9.19
N LYS A 79 -6.12 7.43 8.70
CA LYS A 79 -5.88 6.00 8.92
C LYS A 79 -5.32 5.28 7.68
N ALA A 80 -4.80 6.00 6.68
CA ALA A 80 -4.27 5.40 5.44
C ALA A 80 -3.25 4.27 5.69
N LYS A 81 -2.32 4.47 6.63
CA LYS A 81 -1.34 3.44 7.02
C LYS A 81 -1.98 2.21 7.65
N GLU A 82 -2.95 2.41 8.52
CA GLU A 82 -3.70 1.34 9.20
C GLU A 82 -4.50 0.52 8.17
N LEU A 83 -5.18 1.20 7.24
CA LEU A 83 -5.91 0.59 6.13
C LEU A 83 -5.00 -0.33 5.29
N GLY A 84 -3.83 0.15 4.88
CA GLY A 84 -2.86 -0.67 4.14
C GLY A 84 -2.36 -1.88 4.93
N THR A 85 -2.15 -1.72 6.24
CA THR A 85 -1.70 -2.81 7.11
C THR A 85 -2.77 -3.89 7.25
N GLU A 86 -4.04 -3.51 7.41
CA GLU A 86 -5.16 -4.44 7.52
C GLU A 86 -5.41 -5.21 6.23
N VAL A 87 -5.43 -4.52 5.09
CA VAL A 87 -5.61 -5.15 3.77
C VAL A 87 -4.47 -6.13 3.50
N GLY A 88 -3.22 -5.72 3.76
CA GLY A 88 -2.05 -6.61 3.61
C GLY A 88 -2.13 -7.85 4.49
N ASN A 89 -2.52 -7.71 5.78
CA ASN A 89 -2.64 -8.84 6.69
C ASN A 89 -3.77 -9.79 6.27
N LYS A 90 -4.89 -9.24 5.80
CA LYS A 90 -6.02 -10.05 5.32
C LYS A 90 -5.63 -10.83 4.08
N LEU A 91 -4.99 -10.19 3.09
CA LEU A 91 -4.47 -10.89 1.90
C LEU A 91 -3.47 -11.98 2.29
N LYS A 92 -2.49 -11.68 3.16
CA LYS A 92 -1.46 -12.64 3.61
C LYS A 92 -2.08 -13.88 4.24
N ARG A 93 -3.12 -13.70 5.06
CA ARG A 93 -3.85 -14.79 5.71
C ARG A 93 -4.67 -15.58 4.71
N ASP A 94 -5.46 -14.89 3.89
CA ASP A 94 -6.40 -15.51 2.96
C ASP A 94 -5.65 -16.29 1.85
N SER A 95 -4.48 -15.80 1.44
CA SER A 95 -3.62 -16.49 0.47
C SER A 95 -2.76 -17.60 1.04
N ASN A 96 -2.69 -17.75 2.37
CA ASN A 96 -1.84 -18.72 3.05
C ASN A 96 -0.39 -18.80 2.47
N ASN A 97 0.19 -17.64 2.13
CA ASN A 97 1.50 -17.49 1.47
C ASN A 97 1.70 -18.18 0.10
N CYS A 98 0.66 -18.60 -0.62
CA CYS A 98 0.80 -19.25 -1.94
C CYS A 98 1.34 -18.34 -3.07
N TYR A 99 1.54 -17.05 -2.78
CA TYR A 99 2.16 -16.04 -3.64
C TYR A 99 3.69 -15.95 -3.46
N LYS A 100 4.26 -16.67 -2.49
CA LYS A 100 5.70 -16.74 -2.21
C LYS A 100 6.27 -18.12 -2.52
N LYS A 101 7.55 -18.14 -2.90
CA LYS A 101 8.34 -19.37 -3.08
C LYS A 101 8.75 -19.95 -1.73
#